data_AF-A0A6N2X6M3-F1
#
_entry.id   AF-A0A6N2X6M3-F1
#
_cell.length_a   1.000
_cell.length_b   1.000
_cell.length_c   1.000
_cell.angle_alpha   90.00
_cell.angle_beta   90.00
_cell.angle_gamma   90.00
#
_symmetry.space_group_name_H-M   'P 1'
#
loop_
_entity.id
_entity.type
_entity.pdbx_description
1 polymer ?
#
loop_
_entity_poly.entity_id
_entity_poly.type
_entity_poly.pdbx_seq_one_letter_code
_entity_poly.pdbx_strand_id
1 'polypeptide(L)' 'MLTIVLVTNTKVHDINMLNELSYEKRSFYIMDKGYVDFTRLDKLHASDAYFVTRTKSNMRFRRTYSPIKQPE' A
#
# COMPACT_ATOMS: atom_id res chain seq x y z
N MET A 1 -14.02 -6.10 15.98
CA MET A 1 -13.52 -5.28 14.87
C MET A 1 -12.66 -4.17 15.46
N LEU A 2 -11.36 -4.20 15.23
CA LEU A 2 -10.43 -3.17 15.73
C LEU A 2 -10.37 -2.04 14.70
N THR A 3 -10.66 -0.81 15.11
CA THR A 3 -10.49 0.37 14.26
C THR A 3 -9.35 1.20 14.83
N ILE A 4 -8.29 1.42 14.05
CA ILE A 4 -7.15 2.24 14.43
C ILE A 4 -7.29 3.61 13.77
N VAL A 5 -7.30 4.66 14.58
CA VAL A 5 -7.32 6.06 14.11
C VAL A 5 -6.03 6.72 14.59
N LEU A 6 -5.18 7.13 13.64
CA LEU A 6 -3.93 7.84 13.93
C LEU A 6 -4.08 9.30 13.50
N VAL A 7 -3.96 10.22 14.46
CA VAL A 7 -4.04 11.67 14.24
C VAL A 7 -2.64 12.26 14.36
N THR A 8 -2.16 12.90 13.30
CA THR A 8 -0.85 13.57 13.28
C THR A 8 -1.02 15.09 13.17
N ASN A 9 0.04 15.84 13.50
CA ASN A 9 0.05 17.30 13.32
C ASN A 9 0.02 17.65 11.81
N THR A 10 -0.66 18.73 11.42
CA THR A 10 -0.92 19.11 10.02
C THR A 10 0.32 19.33 9.15
N LYS A 11 1.51 19.43 9.77
CA LYS A 11 2.80 19.57 9.08
C LYS A 11 3.34 18.23 8.54
N VAL A 12 2.84 17.09 9.00
CA VAL A 12 3.35 15.77 8.63
C VAL A 12 2.71 15.34 7.31
N HIS A 13 3.53 15.00 6.32
CA HIS A 13 3.01 14.38 5.09
C HIS A 13 2.38 13.04 5.42
N ASP A 14 1.15 12.81 4.94
CA ASP A 14 0.38 11.59 5.18
C ASP A 14 1.17 10.30 4.85
N ILE A 15 2.09 10.36 3.88
CA ILE A 15 3.03 9.27 3.54
C ILE A 15 3.80 8.74 4.76
N ASN A 16 4.08 9.59 5.75
CA ASN A 16 4.81 9.18 6.96
C ASN A 16 3.99 8.22 7.84
N MET A 17 2.67 8.13 7.68
CA MET A 17 1.86 7.14 8.38
C MET A 17 2.31 5.70 8.07
N LEU A 18 2.84 5.45 6.86
CA LEU A 18 3.36 4.13 6.47
C LEU A 18 4.61 3.72 7.29
N ASN A 19 5.28 4.66 7.97
CA ASN A 19 6.39 4.34 8.86
C ASN A 19 5.91 3.87 10.24
N GLU A 20 4.71 4.29 10.66
CA GLU A 20 4.12 3.96 11.97
C GLU A 20 3.34 2.64 11.93
N LEU A 21 3.07 2.11 10.73
CA LEU A 21 2.34 0.86 10.55
C LEU A 21 3.28 -0.34 10.69
N SER A 22 2.94 -1.24 11.60
CA SER A 22 3.46 -2.61 11.60
C SER A 22 2.74 -3.43 10.53
N TYR A 23 3.49 -4.00 9.60
CA TYR A 23 2.94 -4.82 8.53
C TYR A 23 2.72 -6.26 8.99
N GLU A 24 1.48 -6.73 8.88
CA GLU A 24 1.08 -8.09 9.15
C GLU A 24 1.26 -8.93 7.89
N LYS A 25 1.92 -10.09 8.05
CA LYS A 25 2.15 -11.02 6.96
C LYS A 25 0.82 -11.47 6.34
N ARG A 26 0.78 -11.55 5.02
CA ARG A 26 -0.35 -12.01 4.21
C ARG A 26 -1.59 -11.10 4.30
N SER A 27 -1.44 -9.89 4.82
CA SER A 27 -2.51 -8.89 4.88
C SER A 27 -2.48 -7.94 3.67
N PHE A 28 -3.63 -7.33 3.37
CA PHE A 28 -3.80 -6.38 2.28
C PHE A 28 -4.01 -4.95 2.83
N TYR A 29 -3.17 -4.02 2.38
CA TYR A 29 -3.22 -2.62 2.75
C TYR A 29 -3.79 -1.79 1.59
N ILE A 30 -5.00 -1.26 1.76
CA ILE A 30 -5.66 -0.42 0.76
C ILE A 30 -5.40 1.04 1.12
N MET A 31 -4.77 1.78 0.20
CA MET A 31 -4.37 3.17 0.46
C MET A 31 -4.59 4.07 -0.77
N ASP A 32 -4.76 5.36 -0.51
CA ASP A 32 -4.93 6.33 -1.59
C ASP A 32 -3.64 6.57 -2.39
N LYS A 33 -3.76 7.13 -3.61
CA LYS A 33 -2.63 7.57 -4.43
C LYS A 33 -1.72 8.53 -3.67
N GLY A 34 -2.23 9.37 -2.75
CA GLY A 34 -1.40 10.25 -1.92
C GLY A 34 -0.25 9.54 -1.20
N TYR A 35 -0.44 8.26 -0.85
CA TYR A 35 0.49 7.45 -0.06
C TYR A 35 1.53 6.68 -0.90
N VAL A 36 1.48 6.77 -2.23
CA VAL A 36 2.44 6.07 -3.10
C VAL A 36 3.84 6.66 -2.92
N ASP A 37 4.69 5.88 -2.29
CA ASP A 37 6.14 6.05 -2.13
C ASP A 37 6.81 4.68 -2.31
N PHE A 38 7.58 4.51 -3.39
CA PHE A 38 8.10 3.19 -3.77
C PHE A 38 9.05 2.58 -2.73
N THR A 39 9.82 3.40 -2.01
CA THR A 39 10.72 2.92 -0.95
C THR A 39 9.93 2.29 0.20
N ARG A 40 8.79 2.87 0.57
CA ARG A 40 7.91 2.34 1.62
C ARG A 40 7.11 1.12 1.14
N LEU A 41 6.63 1.16 -0.11
CA LEU A 41 5.93 0.03 -0.71
C LEU A 41 6.84 -1.21 -0.85
N ASP A 42 8.13 -1.01 -1.13
CA ASP A 42 9.12 -2.09 -1.17
C ASP A 42 9.34 -2.72 0.22
N LYS A 43 9.43 -1.90 1.27
CA LYS A 43 9.49 -2.40 2.66
C LYS A 43 8.24 -3.20 3.06
N LEU A 44 7.06 -2.70 2.69
CA LEU A 44 5.80 -3.41 2.92
C LEU A 44 5.83 -4.76 2.20
N HIS A 45 6.24 -4.79 0.92
CA HIS A 45 6.35 -6.04 0.17
C HIS A 45 7.35 -7.03 0.80
N ALA A 46 8.51 -6.55 1.25
CA ALA A 46 9.53 -7.35 1.93
C ALA A 46 9.05 -7.97 3.26
N SER A 47 7.96 -7.46 3.83
CA SER A 47 7.34 -8.01 5.04
C SER A 47 6.28 -9.09 4.79
N ASP A 48 6.23 -9.69 3.59
CA ASP A 48 5.21 -10.64 3.15
C ASP A 48 3.78 -10.05 3.15
N ALA A 49 3.65 -8.74 3.04
CA ALA A 49 2.38 -8.03 2.95
C ALA A 49 2.10 -7.53 1.52
N TYR A 50 0.83 -7.25 1.23
CA TYR A 50 0.37 -6.80 -0.07
C TYR A 50 -0.28 -5.43 0.02
N PHE A 51 -0.22 -4.64 -1.06
CA PHE A 51 -0.85 -3.32 -1.10
C PHE A 51 -1.71 -3.15 -2.35
N VAL A 52 -2.77 -2.34 -2.20
CA VAL A 52 -3.63 -1.89 -3.29
C VAL A 52 -3.69 -0.37 -3.21
N THR A 53 -3.38 0.29 -4.32
CA THR A 53 -3.39 1.76 -4.38
C THR A 53 -3.92 2.26 -5.71
N ARG A 54 -4.42 3.49 -5.70
CA ARG A 54 -4.81 4.21 -6.92
C ARG A 54 -3.55 4.68 -7.64
N THR A 55 -3.54 4.58 -8.97
CA THR A 55 -2.41 5.04 -9.80
C THR A 55 -2.29 6.57 -9.77
N LYS A 56 -1.06 7.10 -9.71
CA LYS A 56 -0.75 8.51 -10.01
C LYS A 56 -0.60 8.69 -11.53
N SER A 57 -0.91 9.87 -12.06
CA SER A 57 -0.78 10.17 -13.49
C SER A 57 0.67 10.07 -14.01
N ASN A 58 1.65 10.31 -13.15
CA ASN A 58 3.07 10.20 -13.46
C ASN A 58 3.69 8.83 -13.10
N MET A 59 2.87 7.86 -12.70
CA MET A 59 3.35 6.54 -12.31
C MET A 59 3.76 5.74 -13.54
N ARG A 60 4.98 5.22 -13.54
CA ARG A 60 5.45 4.28 -14.57
C ARG A 60 5.27 2.86 -14.07
N PHE A 61 4.48 2.07 -14.78
CA PHE A 61 4.25 0.67 -14.46
C PHE A 61 4.05 -0.12 -15.75
N ARG A 62 4.38 -1.42 -15.70
CA ARG A 62 3.99 -2.38 -16.72
C ARG A 62 2.81 -3.16 -16.18
N ARG A 63 1.69 -3.14 -16.90
CA ARG A 63 0.54 -3.97 -16.56
C ARG A 63 0.91 -5.44 -16.78
N THR A 64 0.86 -6.23 -15.72
CA THR A 64 0.99 -7.69 -15.78
C THR A 64 -0.41 -8.30 -15.78
N TYR A 65 -0.64 -9.29 -16.63
CA TYR A 65 -1.90 -10.02 -16.70
C TYR A 65 -1.78 -11.31 -15.91
N SER A 66 -2.79 -11.63 -15.10
CA SER A 66 -2.89 -12.96 -14.51
C SER A 66 -3.22 -13.99 -15.59
N PRO A 67 -2.80 -15.26 -15.42
CA PRO A 67 -3.29 -16.34 -16.25
C PRO A 67 -4.82 -16.38 -16.23
N ILE A 68 -5.41 -16.86 -17.32
CA ILE A 68 -6.85 -17.12 -17.38
C ILE A 68 -7.15 -18.15 -16.29
N LYS A 69 -8.06 -17.83 -15.38
CA LYS A 69 -8.56 -18.78 -14.39
C LYS A 69 -9.28 -19.88 -15.18
N GLN A 70 -8.77 -21.10 -15.14
CA GLN A 70 -9.48 -22.23 -15.76
C GLN A 70 -10.82 -22.40 -15.02
N PRO A 71 -11.94 -22.65 -15.73
CA PRO A 71 -13.21 -22.95 -15.08
C PRO A 71 -13.05 -24.22 -14.24
N GLU A 72 -13.65 -24.20 -13.05
CA GLU A 72 -13.76 -25.33 -12.13
C GLU A 72 -14.73 -26.40 -12.60
#